data_AF-A0A2V5RYR0-F1
#
_entry.id   AF-A0A2V5RYR0-F1
#
_cell.length_a   1.000
_cell.length_b   1.000
_cell.length_c   1.000
_cell.angle_alpha   90.00
_cell.angle_beta   90.00
_cell.angle_gamma   90.00
#
_symmetry.space_group_name_H-M   'P 1'
#
loop_
_entity.id
_entity.type
_entity.pdbx_description
1 polymer ?
#
loop_
_entity_poly.entity_id
_entity_poly.type
_entity_poly.pdbx_seq_one_letter_code
_entity_poly.pdbx_strand_id
1 'polypeptide(L)'
;MQEVFAIQDEITREIVDALEMQLVGAGDQPLGKHGTYNPDAYQLYLQARYHFNKFTGDGFKRSIECCKKALEIEPNYALAYAALSLSFQYGWFYGASLV
;
A
#
# COMPACT_ATOMS: atom_id res chain seq x y z
N MET A 1 -2.10 12.03 13.31
CA MET A 1 -2.43 11.07 12.22
C MET A 1 -3.21 11.71 11.09
N GLN A 2 -4.29 12.47 11.35
CA GLN A 2 -4.97 13.27 10.30
C GLN A 2 -4.03 14.21 9.54
N GLU A 3 -3.04 14.80 10.21
CA GLU A 3 -2.06 15.69 9.56
C GLU A 3 -1.15 14.98 8.53
N VAL A 4 -0.86 13.69 8.69
CA VAL A 4 0.01 12.97 7.74
C VAL A 4 -0.70 12.74 6.40
N PHE A 5 -1.99 12.45 6.43
CA PHE A 5 -2.81 12.35 5.23
C PHE A 5 -3.01 13.72 4.57
N ALA A 6 -3.25 14.76 5.38
CA ALA A 6 -3.38 16.13 4.87
C ALA A 6 -2.12 16.59 4.11
N ILE A 7 -0.93 16.32 4.66
CA ILE A 7 0.35 16.67 3.99
C ILE A 7 0.53 15.87 2.70
N GLN A 8 0.21 14.56 2.69
CA GLN A 8 0.32 13.76 1.46
C GLN A 8 -0.68 14.20 0.39
N ASP A 9 -1.90 14.55 0.79
CA ASP A 9 -2.92 15.04 -0.12
C ASP A 9 -2.56 16.40 -0.72
N GLU A 10 -1.97 17.29 0.07
CA GLU A 10 -1.45 18.58 -0.38
C GLU A 10 -0.33 18.39 -1.40
N ILE A 11 0.71 17.61 -1.08
CA ILE A 11 1.82 17.32 -2.01
C ILE A 11 1.28 16.67 -3.29
N THR A 12 0.35 15.73 -3.17
CA THR A 12 -0.21 15.07 -4.35
C THR A 12 -1.06 16.02 -5.19
N ARG A 13 -1.80 16.96 -4.57
CA ARG A 13 -2.55 17.98 -5.30
C ARG A 13 -1.61 18.93 -6.03
N GLU A 14 -0.53 19.40 -5.39
CA GLU A 14 0.45 20.24 -6.08
C GLU A 14 1.10 19.52 -7.28
N ILE A 15 1.40 18.24 -7.14
CA ILE A 15 1.94 17.43 -8.25
C ILE A 15 0.88 17.24 -9.35
N VAL A 16 -0.38 16.96 -9.00
CA VAL A 16 -1.47 16.80 -9.97
C VAL A 16 -1.75 18.12 -10.68
N ASP A 17 -1.84 19.25 -9.97
CA ASP A 17 -2.03 20.59 -10.53
C ASP A 17 -0.85 20.97 -11.45
N ALA A 18 0.37 20.57 -11.09
CA ALA A 18 1.56 20.73 -11.95
C ALA A 18 1.53 19.82 -13.19
N LEU A 19 0.77 18.72 -13.17
CA LEU A 19 0.64 17.74 -14.25
C LEU A 19 -0.70 17.87 -15.02
N GLU A 20 -1.65 18.70 -14.55
CA GLU A 20 -3.02 18.85 -15.05
C GLU A 20 -3.12 19.62 -16.38
N MET A 21 -2.12 19.45 -17.25
CA MET A 21 -2.25 19.73 -18.67
C MET A 21 -2.36 18.43 -19.49
N GLN A 22 -2.98 17.37 -18.95
CA GLN A 22 -3.50 16.22 -19.68
C GLN A 22 -4.12 15.23 -18.69
N LEU A 23 -5.46 15.12 -18.65
CA LEU A 23 -6.28 13.92 -18.34
C LEU A 23 -7.63 14.34 -17.71
N VAL A 24 -8.54 14.84 -18.56
CA VAL A 24 -9.96 14.92 -18.23
C VAL A 24 -10.53 13.50 -18.34
N GLY A 25 -11.12 12.95 -17.27
CA GLY A 25 -11.99 11.78 -17.40
C GLY A 25 -12.08 10.74 -16.27
N ALA A 26 -11.72 11.05 -15.02
CA ALA A 26 -12.03 10.16 -13.90
C ALA A 26 -13.00 10.87 -12.94
N GLY A 27 -14.24 10.37 -12.91
CA GLY A 27 -15.31 10.91 -12.09
C GLY A 27 -15.03 10.83 -10.59
N ASP A 28 -15.64 11.79 -9.93
CA ASP A 28 -15.67 12.13 -8.50
C ASP A 28 -16.05 10.95 -7.57
N GLN A 29 -15.13 10.01 -7.36
CA GLN A 29 -15.17 9.14 -6.18
C GLN A 29 -13.79 9.10 -5.53
N PRO A 30 -13.59 9.83 -4.42
CA PRO A 30 -12.44 9.59 -3.58
C PRO A 30 -12.70 8.26 -2.87
N LEU A 31 -12.27 7.14 -3.46
CA LEU A 31 -11.69 6.09 -2.64
C LEU A 31 -10.28 6.62 -2.39
N GLY A 32 -10.02 7.12 -1.17
CA GLY A 32 -8.84 7.94 -0.85
C GLY A 32 -7.60 7.39 -1.56
N LYS A 33 -6.75 8.26 -2.15
CA LYS A 33 -5.60 7.94 -3.04
C LYS A 33 -4.75 6.72 -2.62
N HIS A 34 -4.84 6.35 -1.35
CA HIS A 34 -4.21 5.25 -0.64
C HIS A 34 -4.98 3.90 -0.65
N GLY A 35 -6.15 3.83 -1.28
CA GLY A 35 -7.04 2.66 -1.34
C GLY A 35 -7.78 2.34 -0.03
N THR A 36 -7.69 3.19 0.98
CA THR A 36 -8.31 3.05 2.30
C THR A 36 -8.46 4.44 2.97
N TYR A 37 -9.43 4.58 3.86
CA TYR A 37 -9.56 5.72 4.79
C TYR A 37 -9.07 5.41 6.22
N ASN A 38 -8.67 4.16 6.47
CA ASN A 38 -8.18 3.72 7.77
C ASN A 38 -6.65 3.97 7.88
N PRO A 39 -6.21 4.87 8.79
CA PRO A 39 -4.80 5.19 8.96
C PRO A 39 -3.90 3.99 9.24
N ASP A 40 -4.40 3.09 10.08
CA ASP A 40 -3.64 1.96 10.60
C ASP A 40 -3.47 0.90 9.51
N ALA A 41 -4.53 0.65 8.72
CA ALA A 41 -4.46 -0.22 7.55
C ALA A 41 -3.45 0.31 6.52
N TYR A 42 -3.47 1.62 6.25
CA TYR A 42 -2.52 2.23 5.33
C TYR A 42 -1.08 2.14 5.83
N GLN A 43 -0.84 2.41 7.12
CA GLN A 43 0.49 2.33 7.70
C GLN A 43 1.05 0.90 7.61
N LEU A 44 0.22 -0.11 7.88
CA LEU A 44 0.62 -1.52 7.74
C LEU A 44 0.93 -1.88 6.28
N TYR A 45 0.16 -1.38 5.32
CA TYR A 45 0.47 -1.55 3.89
C TYR A 45 1.81 -0.88 3.51
N LEU A 46 2.10 0.32 4.00
CA LEU A 46 3.39 0.97 3.77
C LEU A 46 4.55 0.19 4.38
N GLN A 47 4.38 -0.35 5.59
CA GLN A 47 5.37 -1.23 6.22
C GLN A 47 5.58 -2.51 5.39
N ALA A 48 4.51 -3.09 4.86
CA ALA A 48 4.61 -4.25 3.98
C ALA A 48 5.47 -3.94 2.75
N ARG A 49 5.19 -2.81 2.05
CA ARG A 49 5.99 -2.36 0.90
C ARG A 49 7.45 -2.11 1.26
N TYR A 50 7.72 -1.50 2.41
CA TYR A 50 9.08 -1.28 2.89
C TYR A 50 9.83 -2.60 3.06
N HIS A 51 9.20 -3.61 3.66
CA HIS A 51 9.81 -4.93 3.83
C HIS A 51 9.97 -5.69 2.51
N PHE A 52 8.97 -5.64 1.63
CA PHE A 52 9.03 -6.22 0.29
C PHE A 52 10.23 -5.69 -0.51
N ASN A 53 10.45 -4.38 -0.50
CA ASN A 53 11.53 -3.73 -1.25
C ASN A 53 12.95 -4.08 -0.77
N LYS A 54 13.08 -4.87 0.31
CA LYS A 54 14.38 -5.41 0.73
C LYS A 54 14.84 -6.60 -0.12
N PHE A 55 13.94 -7.23 -0.88
CA PHE A 55 14.23 -8.39 -1.72
C PHE A 55 15.01 -9.51 -0.99
N THR A 56 14.55 -9.84 0.22
CA THR A 56 15.11 -10.93 1.03
C THR A 56 13.98 -11.84 1.49
N GLY A 57 14.26 -13.13 1.73
CA GLY A 57 13.26 -14.07 2.25
C GLY A 57 12.55 -13.56 3.51
N ASP A 58 13.31 -13.01 4.47
CA ASP A 58 12.78 -12.38 5.68
C ASP A 58 11.97 -11.11 5.39
N GLY A 59 12.39 -10.30 4.41
CA GLY A 59 11.62 -9.15 3.95
C GLY A 59 10.24 -9.55 3.44
N PHE A 60 10.17 -10.60 2.63
CA PHE A 60 8.89 -11.10 2.12
C PHE A 60 7.99 -11.67 3.23
N LYS A 61 8.56 -12.41 4.20
CA LYS A 61 7.81 -12.89 5.38
C LYS A 61 7.18 -11.73 6.17
N ARG A 62 7.97 -10.70 6.49
CA ARG A 62 7.47 -9.52 7.21
C ARG A 62 6.44 -8.74 6.39
N SER A 63 6.63 -8.66 5.08
CA SER A 63 5.64 -8.05 4.18
C SER A 63 4.29 -8.77 4.27
N ILE A 64 4.30 -10.10 4.26
CA ILE A 64 3.10 -10.93 4.40
C ILE A 64 2.40 -10.69 5.74
N GLU A 65 3.14 -10.67 6.84
CA GLU A 65 2.59 -10.39 8.17
C GLU A 65 1.92 -9.01 8.24
N CYS A 66 2.59 -7.97 7.72
CA CYS A 66 2.02 -6.62 7.65
C CYS A 66 0.75 -6.58 6.79
N CYS A 67 0.73 -7.24 5.63
CA CYS A 67 -0.46 -7.31 4.78
C CYS A 67 -1.62 -8.03 5.48
N LYS A 68 -1.37 -9.15 6.17
CA LYS A 68 -2.39 -9.87 6.93
C LYS A 68 -3.02 -8.99 8.02
N LYS A 69 -2.20 -8.28 8.79
CA LYS A 69 -2.69 -7.33 9.81
C LYS A 69 -3.49 -6.19 9.17
N ALA A 70 -3.08 -5.67 8.02
CA ALA A 70 -3.84 -4.64 7.31
C ALA A 70 -5.23 -5.16 6.91
N LEU A 71 -5.32 -6.42 6.48
CA LEU A 71 -6.57 -7.09 6.09
C LEU A 71 -7.45 -7.48 7.29
N GLU A 72 -6.87 -7.69 8.48
CA GLU A 72 -7.64 -7.85 9.72
C GLU A 72 -8.36 -6.54 10.09
N ILE A 73 -7.74 -5.39 9.82
CA ILE A 73 -8.33 -4.07 10.05
C ILE A 73 -9.35 -3.72 8.96
N GLU A 74 -8.99 -3.93 7.70
CA GLU A 74 -9.85 -3.63 6.56
C GLU A 74 -9.86 -4.79 5.55
N PRO A 75 -10.84 -5.70 5.67
CA PRO A 75 -10.93 -6.89 4.83
C PRO A 75 -11.08 -6.63 3.32
N ASN A 76 -11.48 -5.41 2.94
CA ASN A 76 -11.68 -5.00 1.54
C ASN A 76 -10.49 -4.21 0.97
N TYR A 77 -9.37 -4.15 1.69
CA TYR A 77 -8.24 -3.31 1.29
C TYR A 77 -7.45 -3.91 0.10
N ALA A 78 -7.83 -3.51 -1.11
CA ALA A 78 -7.31 -4.07 -2.36
C ALA A 78 -5.78 -4.04 -2.48
N LEU A 79 -5.12 -2.96 -2.04
CA LEU A 79 -3.67 -2.82 -2.14
C LEU A 79 -2.93 -3.80 -1.20
N ALA A 80 -3.50 -4.11 -0.04
CA ALA A 80 -2.93 -5.10 0.87
C ALA A 80 -2.99 -6.52 0.27
N TYR A 81 -4.08 -6.89 -0.42
CA TYR A 81 -4.15 -8.15 -1.17
C TYR A 81 -3.12 -8.22 -2.30
N ALA A 82 -2.96 -7.14 -3.07
CA ALA A 82 -1.97 -7.09 -4.15
C ALA A 82 -0.54 -7.28 -3.61
N ALA A 83 -0.19 -6.56 -2.54
CA ALA A 83 1.12 -6.70 -1.89
C ALA A 83 1.33 -8.10 -1.29
N LEU A 84 0.30 -8.70 -0.70
CA LEU A 84 0.32 -10.05 -0.17
C LEU A 84 0.64 -11.08 -1.27
N SER A 85 -0.07 -10.99 -2.41
CA SER A 85 0.13 -11.87 -3.57
C SER A 85 1.56 -11.79 -4.10
N LEU A 86 2.07 -10.57 -4.32
CA LEU A 86 3.46 -10.37 -4.75
C LEU A 86 4.45 -10.93 -3.72
N SER A 87 4.21 -10.71 -2.43
CA SER A 87 5.13 -11.20 -1.38
C SER A 87 5.20 -12.73 -1.35
N PHE A 88 4.10 -13.43 -1.58
CA PHE A 88 4.12 -14.89 -1.72
C PHE A 88 4.87 -15.33 -2.98
N GLN A 89 4.61 -14.69 -4.13
CA GLN A 89 5.26 -15.01 -5.40
C GLN A 89 6.78 -14.85 -5.30
N TYR A 90 7.26 -13.72 -4.80
CA TYR A 90 8.68 -13.44 -4.67
C TYR A 90 9.33 -14.20 -3.52
N GLY A 91 8.62 -14.39 -2.39
CA GLY A 91 9.17 -15.11 -1.24
C GLY A 91 9.64 -16.52 -1.60
N TRP A 92 8.93 -17.21 -2.49
CA TRP A 92 9.34 -18.53 -3.00
C TRP A 92 10.73 -18.51 -3.64
N PHE A 93 11.01 -17.52 -4.51
CA PHE A 93 12.29 -17.40 -5.20
C PHE A 93 13.45 -17.02 -4.27
N TYR A 94 13.16 -16.36 -3.15
CA TYR A 94 14.16 -15.84 -2.21
C TYR A 94 14.28 -16.68 -0.92
N GLY A 95 13.83 -17.93 -0.96
CA GLY A 95 14.01 -18.87 0.15
C GLY A 95 13.19 -18.52 1.40
N ALA A 96 12.12 -17.73 1.28
CA ALA A 96 11.16 -17.64 2.35
C ALA A 96 10.44 -18.99 2.45
N SER A 97 10.71 -19.78 3.49
CA SER A 97 9.80 -20.86 3.87
C SER A 97 8.46 -20.24 4.23
N LEU A 98 7.49 -20.36 3.34
CA LEU A 98 6.16 -19.77 3.44
C LEU A 98 5.10 -20.78 3.89
N VAL A 99 5.55 -21.86 4.53
CA VAL A 99 4.72 -22.91 5.14
C VAL A 99 5.27 -23.19 6.53
#